data_AF-A0A351FDT1-F1
#
_entry.id   AF-A0A351FDT1-F1
#
_cell.length_a   1.000
_cell.length_b   1.000
_cell.length_c   1.000
_cell.angle_alpha   90.00
_cell.angle_beta   90.00
_cell.angle_gamma   90.00
#
_symmetry.space_group_name_H-M   'P 1'
#
loop_
_entity.id
_entity.type
_entity.pdbx_description
1 polymer ?
#
loop_
_entity_poly.entity_id
_entity_poly.type
_entity_poly.pdbx_seq_one_letter_code
_entity_poly.pdbx_strand_id
1 'polypeptide(L)' 'MANKIKKGDEVVVISGDHKGSKGKILQVIRTKNRVIVEGVNLIKKHERKTQDNPQGSIVEREASIHYSNVRKTEAVK' A
#
# COMPACT_ATOMS: atom_id res chain seq x y z
N MET A 1 -6.22 -18.96 -3.40
CA MET A 1 -4.79 -19.03 -3.79
C MET A 1 -3.92 -18.70 -2.61
N ALA A 2 -2.81 -19.44 -2.45
CA ALA A 2 -1.91 -19.30 -1.31
C ALA A 2 -1.30 -17.89 -1.26
N ASN A 3 -1.85 -17.05 -0.39
CA ASN A 3 -1.36 -15.71 -0.07
C ASN A 3 0.01 -15.84 0.62
N LYS A 4 1.09 -15.96 -0.17
CA LYS A 4 2.49 -16.05 0.29
C LYS A 4 3.01 -14.76 0.95
N ILE A 5 2.19 -13.72 0.95
CA ILE A 5 2.54 -12.38 1.41
C ILE A 5 1.77 -12.10 2.71
N LYS A 6 2.51 -11.71 3.76
CA LYS A 6 1.96 -11.37 5.08
C LYS A 6 2.17 -9.89 5.39
N LYS A 7 1.39 -9.36 6.34
CA LYS A 7 1.67 -8.04 6.92
C LYS A 7 3.10 -8.04 7.48
N GLY A 8 3.87 -7.03 7.12
CA GLY A 8 5.26 -6.88 7.53
C GLY A 8 6.30 -7.48 6.60
N ASP A 9 5.90 -8.21 5.55
CA ASP A 9 6.83 -8.62 4.49
C ASP A 9 7.29 -7.39 3.68
N GLU A 10 8.53 -7.43 3.23
CA GLU A 10 9.08 -6.47 2.27
C GLU A 10 8.78 -6.92 0.84
N VAL A 11 8.29 -5.99 0.03
CA VAL A 11 7.89 -6.25 -1.34
C VAL A 11 8.40 -5.17 -2.28
N VAL A 12 8.54 -5.54 -3.54
CA VAL A 12 8.81 -4.64 -4.65
C VAL A 12 7.65 -4.66 -5.62
N VAL A 13 7.28 -3.50 -6.15
CA VAL A 13 6.27 -3.38 -7.19
C VAL A 13 6.89 -3.78 -8.53
N ILE A 14 6.26 -4.73 -9.23
CA ILE A 14 6.75 -5.28 -10.49
C ILE A 14 6.18 -4.52 -11.69
N SER A 15 4.98 -3.96 -11.55
CA SER A 15 4.18 -3.41 -12.65
C SER A 15 3.31 -2.23 -12.19
N GLY A 16 2.98 -1.34 -13.13
CA GLY A 16 2.22 -0.11 -12.90
C GLY A 16 3.12 1.13 -12.74
N ASP A 17 2.50 2.25 -12.38
CA ASP A 17 3.15 3.57 -12.32
C ASP A 17 4.27 3.64 -11.27
N HIS A 18 4.18 2.80 -10.23
CA HIS A 18 5.15 2.71 -9.15
C HIS A 18 6.11 1.51 -9.29
N LYS A 19 6.34 1.03 -10.52
CA LYS A 19 7.26 -0.09 -10.77
C LYS A 19 8.67 0.20 -10.23
N GLY A 20 9.22 -0.75 -9.50
CA GLY A 20 10.56 -0.66 -8.89
C GLY A 20 10.56 -0.09 -7.46
N SER A 21 9.46 0.52 -7.01
CA SER A 21 9.33 0.95 -5.62
C SER A 21 9.32 -0.25 -4.68
N LYS A 22 10.09 -0.15 -3.60
CA LYS A 22 10.15 -1.13 -2.52
C LYS A 22 9.44 -0.56 -1.30
N GLY A 23 8.83 -1.43 -0.52
CA GLY A 23 8.21 -1.02 0.74
C GLY A 23 7.70 -2.20 1.54
N LYS A 24 7.36 -1.91 2.79
CA LYS A 24 6.78 -2.89 3.71
C LYS A 24 5.27 -2.94 3.57
N ILE A 25 4.69 -4.11 3.77
CA ILE A 25 3.24 -4.25 3.75
C ILE A 25 2.64 -3.83 5.09
N LEU A 26 1.83 -2.77 5.04
CA LEU A 26 1.07 -2.26 6.17
C LEU A 26 -0.18 -3.09 6.43
N GLN A 27 -0.88 -3.47 5.36
CA GLN A 27 -2.13 -4.21 5.46
C GLN A 27 -2.37 -5.10 4.24
N VAL A 28 -2.92 -6.28 4.49
CA VAL A 28 -3.37 -7.21 3.44
C VAL A 28 -4.89 -7.30 3.47
N ILE A 29 -5.54 -6.90 2.38
CA ILE A 29 -6.98 -6.98 2.18
C ILE A 29 -7.27 -8.25 1.38
N ARG A 30 -7.34 -9.39 2.09
CA ARG A 30 -7.49 -10.72 1.49
C ARG A 30 -8.78 -10.89 0.70
N THR A 31 -9.86 -10.23 1.12
CA THR A 31 -11.18 -10.31 0.45
C THR A 31 -11.16 -9.72 -0.96
N LYS A 32 -10.32 -8.71 -1.20
CA LYS A 32 -10.20 -8.02 -2.49
C LYS A 32 -8.92 -8.36 -3.25
N ASN A 33 -8.09 -9.25 -2.69
CA ASN A 33 -6.74 -9.57 -3.19
C ASN A 33 -5.85 -8.32 -3.40
N ARG A 34 -5.91 -7.37 -2.45
CA ARG A 34 -5.10 -6.14 -2.49
C ARG A 34 -4.23 -6.00 -1.25
N VAL A 35 -3.14 -5.26 -1.37
CA VAL A 35 -2.19 -4.95 -0.30
C VAL A 35 -1.92 -3.46 -0.24
N ILE A 36 -1.70 -2.92 0.95
CA ILE A 36 -1.23 -1.55 1.15
C ILE A 36 0.26 -1.63 1.46
N VAL A 37 1.06 -0.96 0.63
CA VAL A 37 2.52 -0.91 0.74
C VAL A 37 2.90 0.49 1.17
N GLU A 38 3.76 0.59 2.18
CA GLU A 38 4.28 1.85 2.71
C GLU A 38 5.00 2.66 1.63
N GLY A 39 4.67 3.96 1.53
CA GLY A 39 5.34 4.88 0.60
C GLY A 39 5.03 4.66 -0.88
N VAL A 40 4.06 3.80 -1.21
CA VAL A 40 3.69 3.49 -2.60
C VAL A 40 2.22 3.84 -2.83
N ASN A 41 1.91 4.37 -4.02
CA ASN A 41 0.54 4.69 -4.43
C ASN A 41 -0.14 5.71 -3.50
N LEU A 42 0.55 6.82 -3.25
CA LEU A 42 0.06 7.93 -2.43
C LEU A 42 -1.07 8.65 -3.16
N ILE A 43 -2.23 8.71 -2.51
CA ILE A 43 -3.40 9.45 -3.01
C ILE A 43 -3.71 10.63 -2.10
N LYS A 44 -4.10 11.74 -2.71
CA LYS A 44 -4.61 12.91 -2.00
C LYS A 44 -6.09 12.69 -1.71
N LYS A 45 -6.43 12.55 -0.44
CA LYS A 45 -7.81 12.42 0.01
C LYS A 45 -8.26 13.72 0.68
N HIS A 46 -9.34 14.28 0.15
CA HIS A 46 -10.00 15.42 0.77
C HIS A 46 -10.87 14.91 1.93
N GLU A 47 -10.50 15.27 3.15
CA GLU A 47 -11.29 14.95 4.32
C GLU A 47 -12.23 16.10 4.65
N ARG A 48 -13.51 15.76 4.84
CA ARG A 48 -14.51 16.73 5.29
C ARG A 48 -14.15 17.22 6.68
N LYS A 49 -14.51 18.46 6.98
CA LYS A 49 -14.34 19.07 8.29
C LYS A 49 -14.98 18.18 9.35
N THR A 50 -14.23 17.86 10.39
CA THR A 50 -14.66 17.08 11.55
C THR A 50 -14.34 17.88 12.81
N GLN A 51 -14.89 17.48 13.96
CA GLN A 51 -14.63 18.17 15.23
C GLN A 51 -13.13 18.17 15.58
N ASP A 52 -12.42 17.08 15.28
CA ASP A 52 -10.96 16.98 15.44
C ASP A 52 -10.17 17.72 14.37
N ASN A 53 -10.78 18.02 13.21
CA ASN A 53 -10.12 18.70 12.10
C ASN A 53 -11.04 19.79 11.47
N PRO A 54 -11.22 20.93 12.16
CA PRO A 54 -12.24 21.93 11.80
C PRO A 54 -11.94 22.69 10.51
N GLN A 55 -10.68 22.75 10.07
CA GLN A 55 -10.33 23.38 8.79
C GLN A 55 -10.56 22.45 7.59
N GLY A 56 -10.68 21.14 7.82
CA GLY A 56 -10.59 20.13 6.76
C GLY A 56 -9.16 20.08 6.22
N SER A 57 -8.73 18.93 5.72
CA SER A 57 -7.36 18.74 5.28
C SER A 57 -7.28 17.87 4.04
N ILE A 58 -6.27 18.16 3.22
CA ILE A 58 -5.86 17.28 2.13
C ILE A 58 -4.81 16.36 2.72
N VAL A 59 -5.21 15.13 3.03
CA VAL A 59 -4.34 14.13 3.64
C VAL A 59 -3.81 13.22 2.54
N GLU A 60 -2.51 12.98 2.54
CA GLU A 60 -1.91 11.94 1.72
C GLU A 60 -2.03 10.60 2.43
N ARG A 61 -2.54 9.58 1.72
CA ARG A 61 -2.65 8.22 2.24
C ARG A 61 -2.22 7.22 1.19
N GLU A 62 -1.64 6.12 1.62
CA GLU A 62 -1.27 5.01 0.75
C GLU A 62 -2.54 4.28 0.29
N ALA A 63 -2.64 4.07 -1.02
CA ALA A 63 -3.72 3.32 -1.62
C ALA A 63 -3.30 1.88 -1.90
N SER A 64 -4.30 1.00 -1.86
CA SER A 64 -4.08 -0.44 -2.07
C SER A 64 -3.64 -0.75 -3.51
N ILE A 65 -2.76 -1.74 -3.66
CA ILE A 65 -2.23 -2.28 -4.92
C ILE A 65 -2.66 -3.74 -5.04
N HIS A 66 -2.88 -4.22 -6.26
CA HIS A 66 -3.28 -5.61 -6.49
C HIS A 66 -2.12 -6.58 -6.24
N TYR A 67 -2.41 -7.77 -5.69
CA TYR A 67 -1.39 -8.76 -5.34
C TYR A 67 -0.49 -9.17 -6.51
N SER A 68 -1.00 -9.16 -7.74
CA SER A 68 -0.25 -9.55 -8.94
C SER A 68 0.89 -8.57 -9.27
N ASN A 69 0.80 -7.34 -8.78
CA ASN A 69 1.73 -6.28 -9.12
C ASN A 69 2.85 -6.13 -8.08
N VAL A 70 2.87 -7.01 -7.07
CA VAL A 70 3.88 -7.00 -6.00
C VAL A 70 4.60 -8.34 -5.92
N ARG A 71 5.91 -8.30 -5.66
CA ARG A 71 6.75 -9.47 -5.42
C ARG A 71 7.40 -9.35 -4.07
N LYS A 72 7.45 -10.45 -3.32
CA LYS A 72 8.29 -10.54 -2.12
C LYS A 72 9.76 -10.40 -2.53
N THR A 73 10.48 -9.48 -1.88
CA THR A 73 11.93 -9.43 -2.01
C THR A 73 12.49 -10.51 -1.09
N GLU A 74 13.33 -11.38 -1.61
CA GLU A 74 14.17 -12.21 -0.76
C GLU A 74 15.36 -11.34 -0.39
N ALA A 75 15.47 -10.97 0.88
CA ALA A 75 16.68 -10.34 1.38
C ALA A 75 17.85 -11.30 1.09
N VAL A 76 18.78 -10.85 0.25
CA VAL A 76 20.08 -11.48 0.08
C VAL A 76 20.72 -11.49 1.47
N LYS A 77 20.89 -12.69 2.03
CA LYS A 77 21.71 -12.90 3.22
C LYS A 77 23.15 -12.52 2.93
#